data_AF-M4ALW6-F1
#
_entry.id   AF-M4ALW6-F1
#
_cell.length_a   1.000
_cell.length_b   1.000
_cell.length_c   1.000
_cell.angle_alpha   90.00
_cell.angle_beta   90.00
_cell.angle_gamma   90.00
#
_symmetry.space_group_name_H-M   'P 1'
#
loop_
_entity.id
_entity.type
_entity.pdbx_description
1 polymer ?
#
loop_
_entity_poly.entity_id
_entity_poly.type
_entity_poly.pdbx_seq_one_letter_code
_entity_poly.pdbx_strand_id
1 'polypeptide(L)'
;MSSDDGDLENQAELEEKTRLINQVLELQHTLEDLSARVDAVKEENLKLKSENQVLGQYIENLMSASSVFQTTDTKSKRNFATDLGRNLQPPADIQRRRQYNVIFI
;
A
#
# COMPACT_ATOMS: atom_id res chain seq x y z
N MET A 1 -46.82 40.82 -7.54
CA MET A 1 -45.41 40.90 -7.12
C MET A 1 -45.10 39.58 -6.42
N SER A 2 -44.49 38.62 -7.12
CA SER A 2 -44.02 37.34 -6.52
C SER A 2 -43.04 36.57 -7.44
N SER A 3 -42.52 37.20 -8.49
CA SER A 3 -41.64 36.52 -9.47
C SER A 3 -40.16 36.67 -9.15
N ASP A 4 -39.79 37.58 -8.24
CA ASP A 4 -38.40 37.97 -7.96
C ASP A 4 -37.70 37.00 -6.97
N ASP A 5 -38.46 36.42 -6.02
CA ASP A 5 -37.89 35.49 -5.02
C ASP A 5 -37.43 34.15 -5.64
N GLY A 6 -38.12 33.65 -6.68
CA GLY A 6 -37.78 32.39 -7.34
C GLY A 6 -36.51 32.46 -8.20
N ASP A 7 -36.21 33.63 -8.77
CA ASP A 7 -35.00 33.84 -9.57
C ASP A 7 -33.74 33.97 -8.68
N LEU A 8 -33.89 34.54 -7.48
CA LEU A 8 -32.81 34.63 -6.49
C LEU A 8 -32.45 33.26 -5.89
N GLU A 9 -33.44 32.40 -5.62
CA GLU A 9 -33.21 31.04 -5.12
C GLU A 9 -32.50 30.16 -6.15
N ASN A 10 -32.89 30.27 -7.43
CA ASN A 10 -32.25 29.55 -8.53
C ASN A 10 -30.80 30.02 -8.77
N GLN A 11 -30.54 31.32 -8.63
CA GLN A 11 -29.18 31.87 -8.70
C GLN A 11 -28.29 31.35 -7.55
N ALA A 12 -28.81 31.28 -6.33
CA ALA A 12 -28.09 30.73 -5.18
C ALA A 12 -27.77 29.24 -5.36
N GLU A 13 -28.72 28.46 -5.89
CA GLU A 13 -28.51 27.04 -6.19
C GLU A 13 -27.43 26.85 -7.28
N LEU A 14 -27.41 27.71 -8.31
CA LEU A 14 -26.41 27.66 -9.37
C LEU A 14 -25.00 27.99 -8.84
N GLU A 15 -24.89 28.94 -7.93
CA GLU A 15 -23.63 29.28 -7.27
C GLU A 15 -23.12 28.15 -6.38
N GLU A 16 -24.00 27.50 -5.62
CA GLU A 16 -23.64 26.34 -4.80
C GLU A 16 -23.16 25.18 -5.67
N LYS A 17 -23.89 24.85 -6.75
CA LYS A 17 -23.46 23.83 -7.72
C LYS A 17 -22.10 24.16 -8.31
N THR A 18 -21.86 25.42 -8.66
CA THR A 18 -20.56 25.86 -9.21
C THR A 18 -19.43 25.68 -8.18
N ARG A 19 -19.67 26.00 -6.90
CA ARG A 19 -18.69 25.76 -5.82
C ARG A 19 -18.38 24.29 -5.63
N LEU A 20 -19.40 23.43 -5.63
CA LEU A 20 -19.22 21.98 -5.51
C LEU A 20 -18.45 21.40 -6.70
N ILE A 21 -18.74 21.86 -7.92
CA ILE A 21 -18.01 21.44 -9.12
C ILE A 21 -16.52 21.79 -8.99
N ASN A 22 -16.20 23.02 -8.57
CA ASN A 22 -14.81 23.43 -8.38
C ASN A 22 -14.09 22.57 -7.32
N GLN A 23 -14.75 22.28 -6.19
CA GLN A 23 -14.18 21.40 -5.16
C GLN A 23 -13.92 19.99 -5.69
N VAL A 24 -14.84 19.43 -6.47
CA VAL A 24 -14.66 18.12 -7.10
C VAL A 24 -13.48 18.14 -8.07
N LEU A 25 -13.32 19.19 -8.87
CA LEU A 25 -12.20 19.32 -9.81
C LEU A 25 -10.85 19.41 -9.08
N GLU A 26 -10.75 20.18 -8.00
CA GLU A 26 -9.54 20.26 -7.18
C GLU A 26 -9.17 18.91 -6.54
N LEU A 27 -10.17 18.19 -6.04
CA LEU A 27 -9.97 16.85 -5.48
C LEU A 27 -9.52 15.85 -6.55
N GLN A 28 -10.11 15.91 -7.76
CA GLN A 28 -9.71 15.06 -8.87
C GLN A 28 -8.25 15.31 -9.27
N HIS A 29 -7.84 16.57 -9.36
CA HIS A 29 -6.45 16.92 -9.66
C HIS A 29 -5.48 16.41 -8.59
N THR A 30 -5.83 16.61 -7.31
CA THR A 30 -5.02 16.11 -6.18
C THR A 30 -4.90 14.58 -6.19
N LEU A 31 -5.99 13.89 -6.53
CA LEU A 31 -6.02 12.43 -6.62
C LEU A 31 -5.15 11.91 -7.77
N GLU A 32 -5.19 12.58 -8.91
CA GLU A 32 -4.35 12.25 -10.07
C GLU A 32 -2.86 12.38 -9.72
N ASP A 33 -2.46 13.50 -9.10
CA ASP A 33 -1.09 13.73 -8.64
C ASP A 33 -0.64 12.64 -7.64
N LEU A 34 -1.51 12.29 -6.70
CA LEU A 34 -1.23 11.23 -5.73
C LEU A 34 -1.09 9.87 -6.42
N SER A 35 -1.94 9.56 -7.39
CA SER A 35 -1.86 8.32 -8.17
C SER A 35 -0.52 8.22 -8.90
N ALA A 36 -0.10 9.29 -9.58
CA ALA A 36 1.18 9.33 -10.28
C ALA A 36 2.36 9.11 -9.32
N ARG A 37 2.31 9.73 -8.14
CA ARG A 37 3.33 9.52 -7.10
C ARG A 37 3.37 8.09 -6.59
N VAL A 38 2.21 7.46 -6.40
CA VAL A 38 2.12 6.05 -5.99
C VAL A 38 2.75 5.13 -7.04
N ASP A 39 2.51 5.38 -8.33
CA ASP A 39 3.08 4.58 -9.41
C ASP A 39 4.60 4.76 -9.51
N ALA A 40 5.11 5.98 -9.34
CA ALA A 40 6.56 6.22 -9.26
C ALA A 40 7.22 5.46 -8.10
N VAL A 41 6.61 5.49 -6.90
CA VAL A 41 7.12 4.76 -5.72
C VAL A 41 7.08 3.25 -5.94
N LYS A 42 6.04 2.71 -6.60
CA LYS A 42 5.97 1.29 -6.95
C LYS A 42 7.09 0.89 -7.89
N GLU A 43 7.36 1.70 -8.91
CA GLU A 43 8.45 1.43 -9.86
C GLU A 43 9.82 1.42 -9.17
N GLU A 44 10.11 2.41 -8.33
CA GLU A 44 11.34 2.46 -7.54
C GLU A 44 11.47 1.24 -6.61
N ASN A 45 10.38 0.84 -5.95
CA ASN A 45 10.37 -0.34 -5.09
C ASN A 45 10.70 -1.62 -5.86
N LEU A 46 10.19 -1.77 -7.09
CA LEU A 46 10.50 -2.92 -7.94
C LEU A 46 11.99 -2.95 -8.33
N LYS A 47 12.57 -1.80 -8.68
CA LYS A 47 14.01 -1.69 -8.96
C LYS A 47 14.85 -2.12 -7.76
N LEU A 48 14.54 -1.60 -6.57
CA LEU A 48 15.24 -1.96 -5.33
C LEU A 48 15.09 -3.44 -4.98
N LYS A 49 13.91 -4.03 -5.19
CA LYS A 49 13.71 -5.49 -4.98
C LYS A 49 14.57 -6.32 -5.94
N SER A 50 14.67 -5.90 -7.20
CA SER A 50 15.51 -6.59 -8.17
C SER A 50 16.99 -6.49 -7.80
N GLU A 51 17.47 -5.32 -7.38
CA GLU A 51 18.86 -5.13 -6.95
C GLU A 51 19.17 -5.98 -5.70
N ASN A 52 18.29 -5.94 -4.70
CA ASN A 52 18.43 -6.75 -3.49
C ASN A 52 18.44 -8.25 -3.80
N GLN A 53 17.69 -8.71 -4.79
CA GLN A 53 17.73 -10.11 -5.22
C GLN A 53 19.09 -10.49 -5.80
N VAL A 54 19.67 -9.63 -6.66
CA VAL A 54 21.00 -9.86 -7.24
C VAL A 54 22.08 -9.86 -6.17
N LEU A 55 22.04 -8.88 -5.25
CA LEU A 55 22.96 -8.81 -4.12
C LEU A 55 22.83 -10.01 -3.17
N GLY A 56 21.59 -10.44 -2.89
CA GLY A 56 21.32 -11.64 -2.09
C GLY A 56 21.96 -12.88 -2.69
N GLN A 57 21.78 -13.10 -4.01
CA GLN A 57 22.41 -14.23 -4.69
C GLN A 57 23.94 -14.14 -4.67
N TYR A 58 24.51 -12.94 -4.83
CA TYR A 58 25.96 -12.75 -4.75
C TYR A 58 26.50 -13.15 -3.38
N ILE A 59 25.83 -12.75 -2.29
CA ILE A 59 26.21 -13.13 -0.93
C ILE A 59 26.08 -14.65 -0.73
N GLU A 60 25.00 -15.28 -1.20
CA GLU A 60 24.84 -16.74 -1.15
C GLU A 60 25.95 -17.49 -1.88
N ASN A 61 26.34 -17.00 -3.06
CA ASN A 61 27.42 -17.58 -3.85
C ASN A 61 28.77 -17.46 -3.12
N LEU A 62 29.04 -16.33 -2.47
CA LEU A 62 30.25 -16.16 -1.66
C LEU A 62 30.26 -17.07 -0.42
N MET A 63 29.13 -17.17 0.28
CA MET A 63 29.00 -18.03 1.47
C MET A 63 29.15 -19.51 1.12
N SER A 64 28.63 -19.95 -0.03
CA SER A 64 28.73 -21.35 -0.46
C SER A 64 30.12 -21.71 -1.00
N ALA A 65 30.80 -20.80 -1.70
CA ALA A 65 32.14 -21.00 -2.24
C ALA A 65 33.26 -20.88 -1.21
N SER A 66 33.04 -20.14 -0.10
CA SER A 66 34.02 -20.01 0.97
C SER A 66 33.91 -21.15 1.99
N SER A 67 34.97 -21.94 2.14
CA SER A 67 35.02 -23.04 3.12
C SER A 67 34.99 -22.57 4.57
N VAL A 68 35.19 -21.27 4.82
CA VAL A 68 35.10 -20.64 6.16
C VAL A 68 33.68 -20.70 6.73
N PHE A 69 32.65 -20.73 5.88
CA PHE A 69 31.25 -20.81 6.30
C PHE A 69 30.68 -22.24 6.32
N GLN A 70 31.45 -23.26 5.90
CA GLN A 70 30.99 -24.65 5.86
C GLN A 70 31.30 -25.46 7.13
N THR A 71 32.14 -24.97 8.04
CA THR A 71 32.67 -25.77 9.16
C THR A 71 31.84 -25.77 10.45
N THR A 72 30.69 -25.08 10.52
CA THR A 72 29.87 -25.05 11.76
C THR A 72 28.50 -25.72 11.70
N ASP A 73 28.02 -26.25 10.57
CA ASP A 73 26.64 -26.78 10.51
C ASP A 73 26.48 -28.09 9.73
N THR A 74 27.17 -29.15 10.13
CA THR A 74 26.74 -30.53 9.83
C THR A 74 25.69 -31.02 10.84
N LYS A 75 24.62 -30.24 11.12
CA LYS A 75 23.40 -30.78 11.76
C LYS A 75 22.14 -29.90 11.71
N SER A 76 22.24 -28.60 11.41
CA SER A 76 21.13 -27.65 11.63
C SER A 76 20.14 -27.46 10.47
N LYS A 77 20.43 -27.99 9.27
CA LYS A 77 19.59 -27.78 8.07
C LYS A 77 18.16 -28.33 8.14
N ARG A 78 17.81 -29.17 9.15
CA ARG A 78 16.41 -29.64 9.34
C ARG A 78 15.58 -28.84 10.34
N ASN A 79 16.19 -27.96 11.14
CA ASN A 79 15.47 -27.24 12.20
C ASN A 79 15.26 -25.74 11.90
N PHE A 80 16.07 -25.13 11.04
CA PHE A 80 15.93 -23.69 10.72
C PHE A 80 14.69 -23.38 9.87
N ALA A 81 14.22 -24.31 9.04
CA ALA A 81 13.00 -24.12 8.25
C ALA A 81 11.71 -24.23 9.08
N THR A 82 11.76 -24.85 10.27
CA THR A 82 10.59 -25.01 11.15
C THR A 82 10.45 -23.92 12.23
N ASP A 83 11.49 -23.10 12.44
CA ASP A 83 11.52 -22.12 13.55
C ASP A 83 11.27 -20.67 13.12
N LEU A 84 11.45 -20.34 11.84
CA LEU A 84 11.09 -19.02 11.30
C LEU A 84 9.57 -18.87 11.02
N GLY A 85 8.81 -19.96 11.04
CA GLY A 85 7.35 -19.97 10.81
C GLY A 85 6.48 -19.96 12.08
N ARG A 86 7.05 -20.08 13.29
CA ARG A 86 6.27 -20.19 14.54
C ARG A 86 6.15 -18.91 15.35
N ASN A 87 6.94 -17.87 15.07
CA ASN A 87 6.91 -16.62 15.84
C ASN A 87 6.07 -15.48 15.21
N LEU A 88 5.28 -15.76 14.17
CA LEU A 88 4.25 -14.83 13.67
C LEU A 88 2.85 -15.45 13.74
N GLN A 89 2.53 -16.16 14.81
CA GLN A 89 1.13 -16.40 15.13
C GLN A 89 0.54 -15.03 15.53
N PRO A 90 -0.38 -14.44 14.74
CA PRO A 90 -1.03 -13.22 15.18
C PRO A 90 -1.80 -13.56 16.46
N PRO A 91 -1.76 -12.71 17.50
CA PRO A 91 -2.59 -12.91 18.68
C PRO A 91 -4.04 -13.15 18.26
N ALA A 92 -4.70 -14.11 18.92
CA ALA A 92 -6.02 -14.63 18.55
C ALA A 92 -7.13 -13.55 18.42
N ASP A 93 -6.83 -12.31 18.83
CA ASP A 93 -7.72 -11.16 18.76
C ASP A 93 -7.77 -10.46 17.39
N ILE A 94 -6.85 -10.77 16.46
CA ILE A 94 -6.82 -10.10 15.13
C ILE A 94 -7.86 -10.67 14.15
N GLN A 95 -8.41 -11.87 14.40
CA GLN A 95 -9.39 -12.47 13.49
C GLN A 95 -10.82 -11.91 13.66
N ARG A 96 -11.12 -11.19 14.75
CA ARG A 96 -12.49 -10.65 14.98
C ARG A 96 -12.80 -9.35 14.23
N ARG A 97 -11.82 -8.69 13.59
CA ARG A 97 -12.05 -7.44 12.82
C ARG A 97 -12.30 -7.64 11.33
N ARG A 98 -12.42 -8.88 10.84
CA ARG A 98 -12.82 -9.19 9.45
C ARG A 98 -14.31 -9.53 9.26
N GLN A 99 -15.16 -9.23 10.25
CA GLN A 99 -16.61 -9.46 10.14
C GLN A 99 -17.48 -8.20 10.18
N TYR A 100 -16.90 -6.99 10.29
CA TYR A 100 -17.69 -5.76 10.24
C TYR A 100 -17.00 -4.71 9.39
N ASN A 101 -17.12 -4.85 8.07
CA ASN A 101 -17.28 -3.74 7.13
C ASN A 101 -17.87 -4.26 5.81
N VAL A 102 -18.93 -5.07 5.93
CA VAL A 102 -20.00 -5.08 4.93
C VAL A 102 -21.12 -4.24 5.54
N ILE A 103 -21.04 -2.92 5.37
CA ILE A 103 -22.24 -2.08 5.36
C ILE A 103 -22.34 -1.55 3.94
N PHE A 104 -23.33 -2.13 3.29
CA PHE A 104 -23.91 -1.77 2.01
C PHE A 104 -24.38 -0.32 2.06
N ILE A 105 -23.82 0.55 1.21
CA ILE A 105 -24.50 1.69 0.59
C ILE A 105 -23.86 1.92 -0.77
#